data_AF-A0A1B6KQJ5-F1
#
_entry.id   AF-A0A1B6KQJ5-F1
#
_cell.length_a   1.000
_cell.length_b   1.000
_cell.length_c   1.000
_cell.angle_alpha   90.00
_cell.angle_beta   90.00
_cell.angle_gamma   90.00
#
_symmetry.space_group_name_H-M   'P 1'
#
loop_
_entity.id
_entity.type
_entity.pdbx_description
1 polymer ?
#
loop_
_entity_poly.entity_id
_entity_poly.type
_entity_poly.pdbx_seq_one_letter_code
_entity_poly.pdbx_strand_id
1 'polypeptide(L)'
;MEYLDKEIFPVLLPCFEEMLFAAKENDVLKVQKSRFSGLDYLAELLWNRNPNHPERQVDYVPIFEIPFVKTHLEICPRPVFPKSWLWTQSQAAVVIQSAVRGYFVRRLPQVQELRSFWKILSKEKEIGQDTITENHYQ
;
A
#
# COMPACT_ATOMS: atom_id res chain seq x y z
N MET A 1 -13.85 14.64 -4.92
CA MET A 1 -14.15 14.76 -3.48
C MET A 1 -15.46 14.07 -3.18
N GLU A 2 -16.56 14.43 -3.83
CA GLU A 2 -17.89 13.84 -3.60
C GLU A 2 -17.95 12.29 -3.62
N TYR A 3 -17.25 11.63 -4.55
CA TYR A 3 -17.16 10.15 -4.58
C TYR A 3 -16.52 9.57 -3.31
N LEU A 4 -15.45 10.20 -2.80
CA LEU A 4 -14.79 9.72 -1.58
C LEU A 4 -15.72 9.85 -0.37
N ASP A 5 -16.40 10.99 -0.27
CA ASP A 5 -17.31 11.28 0.84
C ASP A 5 -18.53 10.34 0.85
N LYS A 6 -19.02 9.92 -0.32
CA LYS A 6 -20.19 9.06 -0.47
C LYS A 6 -19.89 7.57 -0.44
N GLU A 7 -18.82 7.14 -1.11
CA GLU A 7 -18.58 5.71 -1.36
C GLU A 7 -17.47 5.13 -0.48
N ILE A 8 -16.44 5.93 -0.15
CA ILE A 8 -15.24 5.42 0.51
C ILE A 8 -15.25 5.70 2.01
N PHE A 9 -15.42 6.95 2.40
CA PHE A 9 -15.31 7.39 3.79
C PHE A 9 -16.34 6.77 4.74
N PRO A 10 -17.60 6.51 4.34
CA PRO A 10 -18.57 5.87 5.24
C PRO A 10 -18.12 4.48 5.74
N VAL A 11 -17.33 3.76 4.94
CA VAL A 11 -16.77 2.46 5.32
C VAL A 11 -15.39 2.62 5.94
N LEU A 12 -14.56 3.47 5.34
CA LEU A 12 -13.15 3.58 5.67
C LEU A 12 -12.89 4.28 7.01
N LEU A 13 -13.60 5.37 7.31
CA LEU A 13 -13.37 6.15 8.53
C LEU A 13 -13.68 5.37 9.82
N PRO A 14 -14.82 4.65 9.94
CA PRO A 14 -15.07 3.81 11.11
C PRO A 14 -14.01 2.72 11.31
N CYS A 15 -13.55 2.11 10.21
CA CYS A 15 -12.49 1.09 10.28
C CYS A 15 -11.14 1.70 10.72
N PHE A 16 -10.82 2.91 10.29
CA PHE A 16 -9.64 3.64 10.76
C PHE A 16 -9.71 3.98 12.24
N GLU A 17 -10.86 4.48 12.69
CA GLU A 17 -11.06 4.81 14.10
C GLU A 17 -10.85 3.57 14.98
N GLU A 18 -11.46 2.45 14.62
CA GLU A 18 -11.27 1.19 15.35
C GLU A 18 -9.83 0.70 15.32
N MET A 19 -9.16 0.78 14.17
CA MET A 19 -7.75 0.42 14.06
C MET A 19 -6.85 1.29 14.95
N LEU A 20 -7.15 2.58 15.09
CA LEU A 20 -6.43 3.48 15.99
C LEU A 20 -6.68 3.14 17.46
N PHE A 21 -7.90 2.76 17.84
CA PHE A 21 -8.20 2.25 19.18
C PHE A 21 -7.45 0.95 19.47
N ALA A 22 -7.48 -0.02 18.56
CA ALA A 22 -6.73 -1.27 18.68
C ALA A 22 -5.21 -1.02 18.78
N ALA A 23 -4.68 -0.07 17.99
CA ALA A 23 -3.28 0.32 18.06
C ALA A 23 -2.90 0.94 19.42
N LYS A 24 -3.82 1.73 20.02
CA LYS A 24 -3.64 2.29 21.36
C LYS A 24 -3.66 1.20 22.43
N GLU A 25 -4.60 0.26 22.35
CA GLU A 25 -4.71 -0.86 23.29
C GLU A 25 -3.50 -1.80 23.25
N ASN A 26 -2.90 -1.95 22.06
CA ASN A 26 -1.68 -2.73 21.87
C ASN A 26 -0.39 -1.93 22.17
N ASP A 27 -0.49 -0.73 22.75
CA ASP A 27 0.62 0.17 23.09
C ASP A 27 1.62 0.41 21.93
N VAL A 28 1.13 0.32 20.69
CA VAL A 28 1.97 0.37 19.47
C VAL A 28 2.69 1.70 19.34
N LEU A 29 2.08 2.77 19.85
CA LEU A 29 2.66 4.12 19.84
C LEU A 29 3.73 4.33 20.91
N LYS A 30 3.82 3.43 21.90
CA LYS A 30 4.79 3.52 23.01
C LYS A 30 5.93 2.52 22.86
N VAL A 31 5.70 1.41 22.16
CA VAL A 31 6.66 0.31 22.01
C VAL A 31 7.26 0.31 20.62
N GLN A 32 8.59 0.34 20.53
CA GLN A 32 9.31 0.36 19.24
C GLN A 32 9.06 -0.91 18.39
N LYS A 33 8.79 -2.04 19.04
CA LYS A 33 8.58 -3.34 18.39
C LYS A 33 7.23 -3.94 18.82
N SER A 34 6.23 -3.81 17.96
CA SER A 34 4.92 -4.43 18.17
C SER A 34 4.68 -5.55 17.15
N ARG A 35 3.86 -6.53 17.55
CA ARG A 35 3.31 -7.55 16.66
C ARG A 35 2.06 -7.05 15.92
N PHE A 36 1.45 -5.97 16.42
CA PHE A 36 0.28 -5.37 15.80
C PHE A 36 0.67 -4.69 14.49
N SER A 37 -0.08 -4.99 13.44
CA SER A 37 0.05 -4.38 12.13
C SER A 37 -1.26 -3.67 11.79
N GLY A 38 -1.22 -2.34 11.78
CA GLY A 38 -2.42 -1.54 11.50
C GLY A 38 -2.96 -1.76 10.08
N LEU A 39 -2.08 -2.08 9.12
CA LEU A 39 -2.49 -2.40 7.75
C LEU A 39 -3.22 -3.74 7.67
N ASP A 40 -2.75 -4.76 8.39
CA ASP A 40 -3.41 -6.06 8.42
C ASP A 40 -4.78 -5.97 9.09
N TYR A 41 -4.83 -5.27 10.24
CA TYR A 41 -6.07 -5.02 10.96
C TYR A 41 -7.09 -4.26 10.10
N LEU A 42 -6.65 -3.19 9.43
CA LEU A 42 -7.52 -2.41 8.55
C LEU A 42 -8.00 -3.22 7.34
N ALA A 43 -7.12 -4.01 6.72
CA ALA A 43 -7.49 -4.86 5.59
C ALA A 43 -8.52 -5.94 6.00
N GLU A 44 -8.37 -6.52 7.18
CA GLU A 44 -9.32 -7.47 7.75
C GLU A 44 -10.70 -6.84 7.95
N LEU A 45 -10.75 -5.66 8.57
CA LEU A 45 -12.01 -4.93 8.78
C LEU A 45 -12.69 -4.57 7.47
N LEU A 46 -11.94 -4.02 6.51
CA LEU A 46 -12.48 -3.61 5.21
C LEU A 46 -13.01 -4.80 4.40
N TRP A 47 -12.35 -5.95 4.49
CA TRP A 47 -12.82 -7.16 3.82
C TRP A 47 -14.13 -7.69 4.41
N ASN A 48 -14.18 -7.81 5.73
CA ASN A 48 -15.33 -8.39 6.43
C ASN A 48 -16.54 -7.43 6.47
N ARG A 49 -16.31 -6.12 6.49
CA ARG A 49 -17.37 -5.10 6.52
C ARG A 49 -17.65 -4.47 5.15
N ASN A 50 -17.36 -5.19 4.07
CA ASN A 50 -17.63 -4.71 2.72
C ASN A 50 -19.14 -4.64 2.47
N PRO A 51 -19.74 -3.45 2.19
CA PRO A 51 -21.19 -3.34 1.97
C PRO A 51 -21.72 -4.14 0.79
N ASN A 52 -20.86 -4.46 -0.19
CA ASN A 52 -21.22 -5.29 -1.33
C ASN A 52 -21.25 -6.79 -0.99
N HIS A 53 -20.76 -7.17 0.18
CA HIS A 53 -20.66 -8.55 0.66
C HIS A 53 -21.04 -8.65 2.15
N PRO A 54 -22.30 -8.32 2.51
CA PRO A 54 -22.74 -8.26 3.89
C PRO A 54 -22.64 -9.60 4.64
N GLU A 55 -22.65 -10.72 3.91
CA GLU A 55 -22.48 -12.07 4.46
C GLU A 55 -21.16 -12.24 5.23
N ARG A 56 -20.10 -11.52 4.81
CA ARG A 56 -18.76 -11.62 5.41
C ARG A 56 -18.68 -11.00 6.79
N GLN A 57 -19.61 -10.13 7.13
CA GLN A 57 -19.67 -9.56 8.48
C GLN A 57 -20.18 -10.59 9.49
N VAL A 58 -21.03 -11.52 9.05
CA VAL A 58 -21.54 -12.63 9.86
C VAL A 58 -20.49 -13.74 9.95
N ASP A 59 -19.97 -14.16 8.81
CA ASP A 59 -18.92 -15.18 8.72
C ASP A 59 -17.54 -14.52 8.69
N TYR A 60 -17.15 -13.96 9.83
CA TYR A 60 -15.91 -13.17 9.95
C TYR A 60 -14.66 -14.02 9.67
N VAL A 61 -13.81 -13.55 8.75
CA VAL A 61 -12.59 -14.24 8.33
C VAL A 61 -11.34 -13.47 8.79
N PRO A 62 -10.43 -14.08 9.57
CA PRO A 62 -9.15 -13.46 9.94
C PRO A 62 -8.26 -13.18 8.72
N ILE A 63 -7.42 -12.14 8.78
CA ILE A 63 -6.60 -11.61 7.67
C ILE A 63 -5.83 -12.69 6.90
N PHE A 64 -5.21 -13.64 7.61
CA PHE A 64 -4.39 -14.68 7.00
C PHE A 64 -5.21 -15.83 6.38
N GLU A 65 -6.50 -15.92 6.68
CA GLU A 65 -7.42 -16.89 6.07
C GLU A 65 -8.23 -16.29 4.92
N ILE A 66 -8.14 -14.97 4.68
CA ILE A 66 -8.77 -14.34 3.52
C ILE A 66 -8.21 -14.96 2.24
N PRO A 67 -9.04 -15.44 1.29
CA PRO A 67 -8.57 -16.26 0.17
C PRO A 67 -7.45 -15.64 -0.67
N PHE A 68 -7.56 -14.36 -1.02
CA PHE A 68 -6.53 -13.71 -1.83
C PHE A 68 -5.24 -13.47 -1.04
N VAL A 69 -5.34 -13.24 0.28
CA VAL A 69 -4.18 -13.04 1.15
C VAL A 69 -3.43 -14.35 1.31
N LYS A 70 -4.14 -15.43 1.60
CA LYS A 70 -3.59 -16.78 1.75
C LYS A 70 -2.82 -17.20 0.50
N THR A 71 -3.47 -17.16 -0.66
CA THR A 71 -2.83 -17.48 -1.95
C THR A 71 -1.61 -16.59 -2.24
N HIS A 72 -1.70 -15.30 -1.92
CA HIS A 72 -0.56 -14.40 -2.11
C HIS A 72 0.62 -14.75 -1.21
N LEU A 73 0.39 -15.08 0.06
CA LEU A 73 1.43 -15.42 1.02
C LEU A 73 2.09 -16.78 0.77
N GLU A 74 1.39 -17.71 0.11
CA GLU A 74 1.98 -18.97 -0.36
C GLU A 74 3.06 -18.73 -1.44
N ILE A 75 2.81 -17.79 -2.36
CA ILE A 75 3.75 -17.44 -3.43
C ILE A 75 4.84 -16.48 -2.92
N CYS A 76 4.45 -15.52 -2.08
CA CYS A 76 5.27 -14.42 -1.59
C CYS A 76 5.23 -14.38 -0.05
N PRO A 77 5.96 -15.29 0.64
CA PRO A 77 5.92 -15.37 2.09
C PRO A 77 6.42 -14.08 2.73
N ARG A 78 5.64 -13.56 3.70
CA ARG A 78 6.02 -12.37 4.46
C ARG A 78 7.25 -12.68 5.34
N PRO A 79 8.28 -11.82 5.35
CA PRO A 79 9.42 -11.99 6.25
C PRO A 79 8.98 -11.86 7.71
N VAL A 80 9.54 -12.69 8.59
CA VAL A 80 9.20 -12.76 10.02
C VAL A 80 9.45 -11.43 10.74
N PHE A 81 10.50 -10.71 10.34
CA PHE A 81 10.86 -9.42 10.94
C PHE A 81 11.03 -8.34 9.86
N PRO A 82 10.65 -7.08 10.16
CA PRO A 82 10.99 -5.95 9.31
C PRO A 82 12.51 -5.88 9.08
N LYS A 83 12.92 -5.51 7.85
CA LYS A 83 14.36 -5.37 7.52
C LYS A 83 15.10 -4.39 8.44
N SER A 84 14.42 -3.34 8.89
CA SER A 84 14.95 -2.37 9.85
C SER A 84 15.34 -3.00 11.20
N TRP A 85 14.75 -4.14 11.56
CA TRP A 85 15.12 -4.88 12.78
C TRP A 85 16.31 -5.82 12.56
N LEU A 86 16.56 -6.21 11.32
CA LEU A 86 17.58 -7.18 10.94
C LEU A 86 18.91 -6.53 10.56
N TRP A 87 18.88 -5.28 10.10
CA TRP A 87 20.08 -4.59 9.63
C TRP A 87 21.01 -4.19 10.77
N THR A 88 22.30 -4.41 10.56
CA THR A 88 23.34 -3.77 11.35
C THR A 88 23.36 -2.27 11.08
N GLN A 89 23.98 -1.50 11.97
CA GLN A 89 24.13 -0.05 11.78
C GLN A 89 24.83 0.29 10.46
N SER A 90 25.85 -0.48 10.06
CA SER A 90 26.56 -0.27 8.80
C SER A 90 25.68 -0.54 7.58
N GLN A 91 24.91 -1.64 7.59
CA GLN A 91 23.97 -1.97 6.52
C GLN A 91 22.88 -0.90 6.38
N ALA A 92 22.28 -0.49 7.51
CA ALA A 92 21.27 0.55 7.53
C ALA A 92 21.84 1.89 7.01
N ALA A 93 23.05 2.26 7.40
CA ALA A 93 23.73 3.47 6.94
C ALA A 93 23.93 3.45 5.41
N VAL A 94 24.37 2.33 4.82
CA VAL A 94 24.53 2.20 3.37
C VAL A 94 23.20 2.42 2.63
N VAL A 95 22.11 1.82 3.12
CA VAL A 95 20.78 1.96 2.52
C VAL A 95 20.27 3.40 2.63
N ILE A 96 20.39 4.02 3.80
CA ILE A 96 19.96 5.42 4.01
C ILE A 96 20.78 6.35 3.12
N GLN A 97 22.11 6.21 3.10
CA GLN A 97 22.98 7.05 2.29
C GLN A 97 22.71 6.89 0.80
N SER A 98 22.46 5.68 0.30
CA SER A 98 22.14 5.47 -1.12
C SER A 98 20.82 6.13 -1.49
N ALA A 99 19.79 6.02 -0.64
CA ALA A 99 18.51 6.68 -0.84
C ALA A 99 18.64 8.22 -0.86
N VAL A 100 19.42 8.78 0.07
CA VAL A 100 19.69 10.22 0.17
C VAL A 100 20.47 10.74 -1.04
N ARG A 101 21.55 10.03 -1.45
CA ARG A 101 22.30 10.37 -2.68
C ARG A 101 21.37 10.37 -3.90
N GLY A 102 20.54 9.33 -4.03
CA GLY A 102 19.55 9.25 -5.10
C GLY A 102 18.53 10.39 -5.05
N TYR A 103 18.08 10.80 -3.86
CA TYR A 103 17.20 11.94 -3.69
C TYR A 103 17.85 13.25 -4.16
N PHE A 104 19.10 13.51 -3.76
CA PHE A 104 19.81 14.71 -4.21
C PHE A 104 19.95 14.78 -5.72
N VAL A 105 20.33 13.68 -6.37
CA VAL A 105 20.39 13.61 -7.83
C VAL A 105 19.03 13.87 -8.45
N ARG A 106 17.97 13.23 -7.94
CA ARG A 106 16.60 13.45 -8.43
C ARG A 106 16.12 14.87 -8.19
N ARG A 107 16.67 15.62 -7.24
CA ARG A 107 16.28 17.01 -6.97
C ARG A 107 16.89 18.00 -7.96
N LEU A 108 17.92 17.59 -8.72
CA LEU A 108 18.56 18.46 -9.72
C LEU A 108 17.57 18.81 -10.84
N PRO A 109 17.45 20.09 -11.24
CA PRO A 109 16.48 20.54 -12.25
C PRO A 109 16.56 19.75 -13.56
N GLN A 110 17.77 19.54 -14.09
CA GLN A 110 18.00 18.81 -15.33
C GLN A 110 17.55 17.33 -15.25
N VAL A 111 17.65 16.72 -14.06
CA VAL A 111 17.18 15.35 -13.85
C VAL A 111 15.65 15.31 -13.76
N GLN A 112 15.03 16.31 -13.13
CA GLN A 112 13.57 16.42 -13.09
C GLN A 112 12.97 16.69 -14.46
N GLU A 113 13.61 17.52 -15.27
CA GLU A 113 13.23 17.78 -16.66
C GLU A 113 13.26 16.48 -17.46
N LEU A 114 14.38 15.74 -17.41
CA LEU A 114 14.50 14.45 -18.09
C LEU A 114 13.45 13.43 -17.62
N ARG A 115 13.18 13.36 -16.32
CA ARG A 115 12.14 12.46 -15.78
C ARG A 115 10.74 12.85 -16.24
N SER A 116 10.46 14.16 -16.35
CA SER A 116 9.19 14.67 -16.86
C SER A 116 9.04 14.35 -18.35
N PHE A 117 10.10 14.53 -19.13
CA PHE A 117 10.16 14.16 -20.53
C PHE A 117 9.83 12.68 -20.75
N TRP A 118 10.49 11.77 -20.02
CA TRP A 118 10.20 10.33 -20.14
C TRP A 118 8.78 9.95 -19.71
N LYS A 119 8.20 10.65 -18.72
CA LYS A 119 6.80 10.44 -18.34
C LYS A 119 5.83 10.86 -19.44
N ILE A 120 6.09 11.99 -20.11
CA ILE A 120 5.27 12.47 -21.23
C ILE A 120 5.33 11.46 -22.37
N LEU A 121 6.54 11.05 -22.78
CA LEU A 121 6.71 10.05 -23.83
C LEU A 121 6.03 8.71 -23.53
N SER A 122 6.05 8.23 -22.28
CA SER A 122 5.34 6.99 -21.90
C SER A 122 3.84 7.12 -22.14
N LYS A 123 3.25 8.24 -21.71
CA LYS A 123 1.82 8.51 -21.90
C LYS A 123 1.44 8.64 -23.38
N GLU A 124 2.26 9.33 -24.17
CA GLU A 124 2.04 9.47 -25.61
C GLU A 124 2.09 8.11 -26.33
N LYS A 125 2.98 7.20 -25.90
CA LYS A 125 3.03 5.83 -26.42
C LYS A 125 1.79 5.02 -26.07
N GLU A 126 1.31 5.13 -24.83
CA GLU A 126 0.08 4.47 -24.37
C GLU A 126 -1.13 4.95 -25.21
N ILE A 127 -1.30 6.27 -25.39
CA ILE A 127 -2.38 6.85 -26.23
C ILE A 127 -2.25 6.43 -27.70
N GLY A 128 -1.03 6.40 -28.24
CA GLY A 128 -0.77 5.96 -29.61
C GLY A 128 -1.10 4.49 -29.82
N GLN A 129 -0.92 3.65 -28.80
CA GLN A 129 -1.32 2.25 -28.85
C GLN A 129 -2.84 2.11 -28.74
N ASP A 130 -3.48 2.81 -27.80
CA ASP A 130 -4.93 2.78 -27.61
C ASP A 130 -5.67 3.20 -28.89
N THR A 131 -5.22 4.26 -29.55
CA THR A 131 -5.79 4.74 -30.83
C THR A 131 -5.58 3.76 -31.99
N ILE A 132 -4.48 3.00 -32.02
CA ILE A 132 -4.27 1.95 -33.03
C ILE A 132 -5.19 0.76 -32.78
N THR A 133 -5.41 0.38 -31.52
CA THR A 133 -6.38 -0.67 -31.16
C THR A 133 -7.82 -0.26 -31.49
N GLU A 134 -8.25 0.96 -31.19
CA GLU A 134 -9.61 1.43 -31.51
C GLU A 134 -9.88 1.45 -33.03
N ASN A 135 -8.89 1.84 -33.84
CA ASN A 135 -9.00 1.82 -35.30
C ASN A 135 -8.95 0.41 -35.93
N HIS A 136 -8.56 -0.63 -35.18
CA HIS A 136 -8.57 -2.02 -35.64
C HIS A 136 -9.88 -2.76 -35.34
N TYR A 137 -10.75 -2.17 -34.50
CA TYR A 137 -12.06 -2.69 -34.13
C TYR A 137 -13.23 -1.87 -34.73
N GLN A 138 -12.95 -0.93 -35.63
CA GLN A 138 -13.93 -0.27 -36.52
C GLN A 138 -13.80 -0.82 -37.94
#